data_AF-A0A7C8DT20-F1
#
_entry.id   AF-A0A7C8DT20-F1
#
_cell.length_a   1.000
_cell.length_b   1.000
_cell.length_c   1.000
_cell.angle_alpha   90.00
_cell.angle_beta   90.00
_cell.angle_gamma   90.00
#
_symmetry.space_group_name_H-M   'P 1'
#
loop_
_entity.id
_entity.type
_entity.pdbx_description
1 polymer ?
#
loop_
_entity_poly.entity_id
_entity_poly.type
_entity_poly.pdbx_seq_one_letter_code
_entity_poly.pdbx_strand_id
1 'polypeptide(L)' 'IKDVQPGDEAVLFGNKPTVDELAAQLDTINYEIVCSVGKRVPRIFVT' A
#
# COMPACT_ATOMS: atom_id res chain seq x y z
N ILE A 1 9.02 -1.82 -17.99
CA ILE A 1 9.63 -1.01 -16.92
C ILE A 1 11.10 -0.86 -17.28
N LYS A 2 11.46 0.26 -17.90
CA LYS A 2 12.84 0.66 -18.16
C LYS A 2 12.96 2.02 -17.47
N ASP A 3 13.99 2.23 -16.67
CA ASP A 3 14.26 3.43 -15.85
C ASP A 3 13.72 3.48 -14.40
N VAL A 4 13.48 2.36 -13.72
CA VAL A 4 13.30 2.36 -12.24
C VAL A 4 14.65 2.16 -11.57
N GLN A 5 14.97 2.99 -10.59
CA GLN A 5 16.23 3.00 -9.85
C GLN A 5 16.02 2.77 -8.34
N PRO A 6 17.03 2.26 -7.62
CA PRO A 6 16.97 2.19 -6.17
C PRO A 6 16.81 3.58 -5.55
N GLY A 7 15.78 3.75 -4.71
CA GLY A 7 15.45 5.02 -4.08
C GLY A 7 14.19 5.68 -4.64
N ASP A 8 13.66 5.18 -5.77
CA ASP A 8 12.39 5.66 -6.31
C ASP A 8 11.22 5.32 -5.38
N GLU A 9 10.23 6.22 -5.33
CA GLU A 9 9.02 6.03 -4.54
C GLU A 9 8.11 4.96 -5.16
N ALA A 10 7.62 4.04 -4.33
CA ALA A 10 6.65 3.04 -4.71
C ALA A 10 5.40 3.16 -3.85
N VAL A 11 4.25 3.31 -4.49
CA VAL A 11 2.93 3.34 -3.83
C VAL A 11 2.34 1.93 -3.84
N LEU A 12 2.20 1.32 -2.66
CA LEU A 12 1.59 -0.01 -2.51
C LEU A 12 0.06 0.05 -2.52
N PHE A 13 -0.51 0.99 -1.76
CA PHE A 13 -1.94 1.29 -1.75
C PHE A 13 -2.16 2.71 -1.21
N GLY A 14 -3.24 3.36 -1.62
CA GLY A 14 -3.59 4.72 -1.21
C GLY A 14 -4.67 5.30 -2.12
N ASN A 15 -4.41 6.47 -2.70
CA ASN A 15 -5.31 7.05 -3.68
C ASN A 15 -5.40 6.19 -4.96
N LYS A 16 -4.25 5.71 -5.46
CA LYS A 16 -4.15 4.72 -6.55
C LYS A 16 -2.83 3.93 -6.42
N PRO A 17 -2.84 2.59 -6.50
CA PRO A 17 -4.04 1.74 -6.48
C PRO A 17 -4.79 1.86 -5.14
N THR A 18 -6.10 1.68 -5.16
CA THR A 18 -6.93 1.71 -3.95
C THR A 18 -6.78 0.40 -3.17
N VAL A 19 -7.11 0.43 -1.87
CA VAL A 19 -7.07 -0.78 -1.03
C VAL A 19 -8.07 -1.83 -1.52
N ASP A 20 -9.24 -1.40 -1.99
CA ASP A 20 -10.29 -2.32 -2.48
C ASP A 20 -9.86 -3.03 -3.77
N GLU A 21 -9.17 -2.32 -4.68
CA GLU A 21 -8.55 -2.93 -5.88
C GLU A 21 -7.52 -4.00 -5.49
N LEU A 22 -6.70 -3.70 -4.48
CA LEU A 22 -5.69 -4.63 -3.98
C LEU A 22 -6.33 -5.86 -3.30
N ALA A 23 -7.42 -5.64 -2.55
CA ALA A 23 -8.19 -6.69 -1.90
C ALA A 23 -8.80 -7.65 -2.93
N ALA A 24 -9.37 -7.12 -4.01
CA ALA A 24 -9.91 -7.92 -5.10
C ALA A 24 -8.83 -8.74 -5.83
N GLN A 25 -7.61 -8.22 -5.96
CA GLN A 25 -6.49 -8.96 -6.56
C GLN A 25 -5.95 -10.08 -5.65
N LEU A 26 -6.03 -9.89 -4.33
CA LEU A 26 -5.52 -10.80 -3.31
C LEU A 26 -6.58 -11.77 -2.78
N ASP A 27 -7.82 -11.71 -3.28
CA ASP A 27 -8.97 -12.49 -2.83
C ASP A 27 -9.20 -12.37 -1.31
N THR A 28 -9.14 -11.14 -0.80
CA THR A 28 -9.32 -10.78 0.60
C THR A 28 -10.27 -9.58 0.73
N ILE A 29 -10.50 -9.13 1.97
CA ILE A 29 -11.22 -7.89 2.28
C ILE A 29 -10.24 -6.75 2.58
N ASN A 30 -10.65 -5.52 2.30
CA ASN A 30 -9.83 -4.33 2.53
C ASN A 30 -9.33 -4.18 3.98
N TYR A 31 -10.14 -4.60 4.96
CA TYR A 31 -9.83 -4.53 6.37
C TYR A 31 -8.60 -5.36 6.74
N GLU A 32 -8.42 -6.53 6.13
CA GLU A 32 -7.25 -7.38 6.37
C GLU A 32 -5.96 -6.70 5.92
N ILE A 33 -5.98 -5.98 4.79
CA ILE A 33 -4.81 -5.27 4.27
C ILE A 33 -4.42 -4.12 5.19
N VAL A 34 -5.36 -3.26 5.57
CA VAL A 34 -5.06 -2.10 6.43
C VAL A 34 -4.66 -2.51 7.84
N CYS A 35 -5.28 -3.56 8.40
CA CYS A 35 -4.97 -4.05 9.73
C CYS A 35 -3.69 -4.89 9.79
N SER A 36 -3.25 -5.45 8.66
CA SER A 36 -1.98 -6.19 8.58
C SER A 36 -0.74 -5.29 8.66
N VAL A 37 -0.89 -3.97 8.61
CA VAL A 37 0.23 -3.02 8.73
C VAL A 37 0.80 -3.05 10.15
N GLY A 38 1.86 -3.85 10.31
CA GLY A 38 2.54 -4.09 11.58
C GLY A 38 3.27 -2.87 12.16
N LYS A 39 3.88 -3.07 13.33
CA LYS A 39 4.59 -2.02 14.09
C LYS A 39 5.86 -1.50 13.40
N ARG A 40 6.40 -2.24 12.43
CA ARG A 40 7.61 -1.86 11.69
C ARG A 40 7.39 -0.66 10.75
N VAL A 41 6.15 -0.44 10.33
CA VAL A 41 5.82 0.65 9.40
C VAL A 41 5.57 1.93 10.21
N PRO A 42 6.37 3.00 9.99
CA PRO A 42 6.17 4.27 10.67
C PRO A 42 4.84 4.91 10.25
N ARG A 43 4.14 5.52 11.21
CA ARG A 43 2.87 6.23 10.98
C ARG A 43 3.12 7.73 11.03
N ILE A 44 2.81 8.42 9.93
CA ILE A 44 2.97 9.88 9.81
C ILE A 44 1.57 10.47 9.73
N PHE A 45 1.23 11.36 10.66
CA PHE A 45 -0.05 12.07 10.65
C PHE A 45 0.17 13.44 10.02
N VAL A 46 -0.50 13.68 8.89
CA VAL A 46 -0.48 14.96 8.17
C VAL A 46 -1.70 15.79 8.59
N THR A 47 -1.53 17.10 8.63
CA THR A 47 -2.61 18.07 8.94
C THR A 47 -3.32 18.49 7.66
#